data_AF-A0A2G6DN27-F1
#
_entry.id   AF-A0A2G6DN27-F1
#
_cell.length_a   1.000
_cell.length_b   1.000
_cell.length_c   1.000
_cell.angle_alpha   90.00
_cell.angle_beta   90.00
_cell.angle_gamma   90.00
#
_symmetry.space_group_name_H-M   'P 1'
#
loop_
_entity.id
_entity.type
_entity.pdbx_description
1 polymer ?
#
loop_
_entity_poly.entity_id
_entity_poly.type
_entity_poly.pdbx_seq_one_letter_code
_entity_poly.pdbx_strand_id
1 'polypeptide(L)' 'MLITAKQPFSFNYSPYSLEELTNKAHNYDLQESPFNHLYIDYKMSGIGSNSCGPSLKGKYRLNEIEFDWTVRLDFI' A
#
# COMPACT_ATOMS: atom_id res chain seq x y z
N MET A 1 19.41 0.16 -3.78
CA MET A 1 18.62 0.64 -2.61
C MET A 1 18.14 -0.56 -1.82
N LEU A 2 18.36 -0.57 -0.50
CA LEU A 2 17.90 -1.59 0.43
C LEU A 2 16.97 -0.95 1.48
N ILE A 3 15.87 -1.63 1.81
CA ILE A 3 14.90 -1.16 2.80
C ILE A 3 14.76 -2.23 3.88
N THR A 4 14.87 -1.81 5.14
CA THR A 4 14.76 -2.70 6.30
C THR A 4 13.94 -2.06 7.41
N ALA A 5 13.28 -2.89 8.21
CA ALA A 5 12.57 -2.47 9.41
C ALA A 5 12.65 -3.60 10.46
N LYS A 6 12.48 -3.25 11.74
CA LYS A 6 12.44 -4.25 12.83
C LYS A 6 11.11 -5.01 12.85
N GLN A 7 10.01 -4.31 12.57
CA GLN A 7 8.69 -4.88 12.46
C GLN A 7 8.40 -5.26 10.99
N PRO A 8 7.63 -6.35 10.74
CA PRO A 8 7.13 -6.65 9.41
C PRO A 8 6.35 -5.48 8.82
N PHE A 9 6.48 -5.28 7.52
CA PHE A 9 5.80 -4.22 6.77
C PHE A 9 5.38 -4.74 5.39
N SER A 10 4.43 -4.04 4.77
CA SER A 10 4.03 -4.29 3.38
C SER A 10 4.65 -3.24 2.46
N PHE A 11 4.85 -3.58 1.19
CA PHE A 11 5.26 -2.60 0.19
C PHE A 11 4.58 -2.87 -1.15
N ASN A 12 4.46 -1.82 -1.97
CA ASN A 12 4.08 -1.90 -3.37
C ASN A 12 5.12 -1.16 -4.22
N TYR A 13 5.57 -1.80 -5.29
CA TYR A 13 6.46 -1.18 -6.27
C TYR A 13 5.83 -1.29 -7.65
N SER A 14 5.59 -0.15 -8.31
CA SER A 14 4.77 -0.08 -9.52
C SER A 14 5.25 1.04 -10.45
N PRO A 15 5.14 0.86 -11.78
CA PRO A 15 5.33 1.96 -12.73
C PRO A 15 4.13 2.93 -12.79
N TYR A 16 3.03 2.63 -12.09
CA TYR A 16 1.82 3.44 -12.03
C TYR A 16 1.67 4.13 -10.67
N SER A 17 1.20 5.39 -10.67
CA SER A 17 0.85 6.10 -9.43
C SER A 17 -0.41 5.53 -8.80
N LEU A 18 -0.64 5.80 -7.50
CA LEU A 18 -1.91 5.43 -6.86
C LEU A 18 -3.11 6.13 -7.50
N GLU A 19 -2.95 7.39 -7.92
CA GLU A 19 -4.00 8.14 -8.62
C GLU A 19 -4.39 7.46 -9.94
N GLU A 20 -3.39 7.03 -10.72
CA GLU A 20 -3.60 6.33 -11.99
C GLU A 20 -4.35 5.00 -11.76
N LEU A 21 -3.89 4.18 -10.80
CA LEU A 21 -4.54 2.92 -10.45
C LEU A 21 -5.95 3.11 -9.87
N THR A 22 -6.24 4.25 -9.24
CA THR A 22 -7.55 4.54 -8.65
C THR A 22 -8.56 4.97 -9.71
N ASN A 23 -8.12 5.73 -10.71
CA ASN A 23 -9.03 6.41 -11.65
C ASN A 23 -9.31 5.62 -12.94
N LYS A 24 -8.45 4.66 -13.32
CA LYS A 24 -8.65 3.88 -14.55
C LYS A 24 -9.58 2.69 -14.33
N ALA A 25 -10.56 2.56 -15.21
CA ALA A 25 -11.52 1.45 -15.17
C ALA A 25 -10.97 0.17 -15.81
N HIS A 26 -10.05 0.28 -16.77
CA HIS A 26 -9.47 -0.86 -17.47
C HIS A 26 -7.94 -0.78 -17.47
N ASN A 27 -7.30 -1.94 -17.51
CA ASN A 27 -5.83 -2.04 -17.47
C ASN A 27 -5.14 -1.41 -18.69
N TYR A 28 -5.74 -1.46 -19.87
CA TYR A 28 -5.17 -0.84 -21.08
C TYR A 28 -5.29 0.69 -21.11
N ASP A 29 -6.06 1.28 -20.18
CA ASP A 29 -6.14 2.74 -20.02
C ASP A 29 -4.99 3.29 -19.14
N LEU A 30 -4.21 2.40 -18.52
CA LEU A 30 -3.10 2.75 -17.63
C LEU A 30 -1.93 3.33 -18.43
N GLN A 31 -1.41 4.46 -17.96
CA GLN A 31 -0.21 5.10 -18.47
C GLN A 31 0.91 5.02 -17.43
N GLU A 32 2.05 4.47 -17.85
CA GLU A 32 3.24 4.42 -16.99
C GLU A 32 3.72 5.83 -16.66
N SER A 33 4.14 6.02 -15.42
CA SER A 33 4.76 7.25 -14.95
C SER A 33 6.20 7.33 -15.45
N PRO A 34 6.78 8.55 -15.61
CA PRO A 34 8.22 8.70 -15.86
C PRO A 34 9.10 8.20 -14.69
N PHE A 35 8.50 7.81 -13.57
CA PHE A 35 9.19 7.30 -12.38
C PHE A 35 8.52 6.01 -11.89
N ASN A 36 9.29 5.20 -11.14
CA ASN A 36 8.69 4.11 -10.38
C ASN A 36 8.18 4.63 -9.03
N HIS A 37 7.03 4.11 -8.61
CA HIS A 37 6.37 4.43 -7.36
C HIS A 37 6.63 3.33 -6.35
N LEU A 38 7.14 3.70 -5.17
CA LEU A 38 7.37 2.79 -4.06
C LEU A 38 6.58 3.25 -2.84
N TYR A 39 5.68 2.40 -2.37
CA TYR A 39 4.88 2.60 -1.16
C TYR A 39 5.34 1.60 -0.10
N ILE A 40 5.57 2.07 1.13
CA ILE A 40 6.03 1.26 2.25
C ILE A 40 5.08 1.52 3.40
N ASP A 41 4.34 0.49 3.81
CA ASP A 41 3.23 0.60 4.75
C ASP A 41 3.54 -0.17 6.03
N TYR A 42 3.44 0.50 7.18
CA TYR A 42 3.43 -0.13 8.50
C TYR A 42 2.35 -1.23 8.54
N LYS A 43 1.13 -0.85 8.14
CA LYS A 43 -0.07 -1.68 8.05
C LYS A 43 -1.06 -1.04 7.08
N MET A 44 -1.96 -1.85 6.55
CA MET A 44 -3.14 -1.43 5.78
C MET A 44 -4.36 -2.22 6.26
N SER A 45 -5.55 -1.64 6.11
CA SER A 45 -6.78 -2.40 6.34
C SER A 45 -6.89 -3.53 5.31
N GLY A 46 -7.38 -4.70 5.74
CA GLY A 46 -7.73 -5.76 4.81
C GLY A 46 -8.86 -5.33 3.86
N ILE A 47 -8.89 -5.89 2.66
CA ILE A 47 -9.92 -5.54 1.65
C ILE A 47 -11.33 -6.01 2.07
N GLY A 48 -11.44 -7.20 2.65
CA GLY A 48 -12.72 -7.79 3.03
C GLY A 48 -13.60 -8.13 1.81
N SER A 49 -14.92 -8.13 2.01
CA SER A 49 -15.91 -8.49 0.98
C SER A 49 -17.06 -7.47 0.94
N ASN A 50 -16.78 -6.21 1.21
CA ASN A 50 -17.80 -5.15 1.38
C ASN A 50 -18.46 -4.71 0.05
N SER A 51 -18.21 -5.43 -1.04
CA SER A 51 -18.97 -5.34 -2.30
C SER A 51 -20.31 -6.06 -2.20
N CYS A 52 -20.36 -7.20 -1.51
CA CYS A 52 -21.58 -7.99 -1.25
C CYS A 52 -21.33 -8.94 -0.07
N GLY A 53 -21.21 -8.40 1.13
CA GLY A 53 -20.84 -9.16 2.31
C GLY A 53 -20.70 -8.29 3.56
N PRO A 54 -20.28 -8.87 4.68
CA PRO A 54 -20.20 -8.14 5.94
C PRO A 54 -19.06 -7.11 5.92
N SER A 55 -19.20 -6.08 6.77
CA SER A 55 -18.10 -5.15 7.03
C SER A 55 -16.85 -5.88 7.51
N LEU A 56 -15.68 -5.31 7.20
CA LEU A 56 -14.38 -5.90 7.58
C LEU A 56 -14.34 -6.19 9.09
N LYS A 57 -13.89 -7.38 9.51
CA LYS A 57 -13.80 -7.69 10.94
C LYS A 57 -12.79 -6.77 11.63
N GLY A 58 -13.06 -6.38 12.87
CA GLY A 58 -12.24 -5.41 13.61
C GLY A 58 -10.74 -5.72 13.63
N LYS A 59 -10.36 -7.00 13.78
CA LYS A 59 -8.95 -7.44 13.78
C LYS A 59 -8.18 -7.23 12.46
N TYR A 60 -8.87 -6.91 11.37
CA TYR A 60 -8.26 -6.64 10.06
C TYR A 60 -8.37 -5.16 9.67
N ARG A 61 -8.96 -4.31 10.52
CA ARG A 61 -9.02 -2.86 10.31
C ARG A 61 -7.79 -2.23 10.95
N LEU A 62 -7.17 -1.28 10.24
CA LEU A 62 -6.22 -0.35 10.83
C LEU A 62 -7.04 0.71 11.61
N ASN A 63 -7.18 0.52 12.92
CA ASN A 63 -7.94 1.42 13.79
C ASN A 63 -7.04 2.18 14.78
N GLU A 64 -5.74 1.87 14.81
CA GLU A 64 -4.76 2.58 15.61
C GLU A 64 -4.74 4.07 15.22
N ILE A 65 -4.93 4.94 16.21
CA ILE A 65 -4.87 6.41 16.03
C ILE A 65 -3.47 6.97 16.26
N GLU A 66 -2.61 6.20 16.92
CA GLU A 66 -1.21 6.50 17.19
C GLU A 66 -0.39 5.23 16.95
N PHE A 67 0.77 5.36 16.31
CA PHE A 67 1.71 4.27 16.10
C PHE A 67 3.13 4.80 16.02
N ASP A 68 4.09 3.97 16.45
CA ASP A 68 5.51 4.18 16.25
C ASP A 68 6.02 3.11 15.29
N TRP A 69 6.65 3.56 14.21
CA TRP A 69 7.24 2.68 13.22
C TRP A 69 8.47 3.33 12.61
N THR A 70 9.55 2.55 12.49
CA THR A 70 10.83 3.01 11.95
C THR A 70 11.23 2.15 10.75
N VAL A 71 11.58 2.82 9.66
CA VAL A 71 12.13 2.21 8.44
C VAL A 71 13.50 2.80 8.17
N ARG A 72 14.43 1.96 7.71
CA ARG A 72 15.75 2.37 7.25
C ARG A 72 15.85 2.21 5.74
N LEU A 73 16.35 3.26 5.08
CA LEU A 73 16.64 3.29 3.66
C LEU A 73 18.15 3.45 3.47
N ASP A 74 18.76 2.49 2.79
CA ASP A 74 20.18 2.52 2.45
C ASP A 74 20.33 2.65 0.92
N PHE A 75 20.97 3.74 0.48
CA PHE A 75 21.36 3.95 -0.92
C PHE A 75 22.75 3.33 -1.11
N ILE A 76 22.77 2.16 -1.75
CA ILE A 76 23.98 1.46 -2.19
C ILE A 76 24.42 2.04 -3.52
#